data_AF-A0A7U2R7C9-F1
#
_entry.id   AF-A0A7U2R7C9-F1
#
_cell.length_a   1.000
_cell.length_b   1.000
_cell.length_c   1.000
_cell.angle_alpha   90.00
_cell.angle_beta   90.00
_cell.angle_gamma   90.00
#
_symmetry.space_group_name_H-M   'P 1'
#
loop_
_entity.id
_entity.type
_entity.pdbx_description
1 polymer ?
#
loop_
_entity_poly.entity_id
_entity_poly.type
_entity_poly.pdbx_seq_one_letter_code
_entity_poly.pdbx_strand_id
1 'polypeptide(L)' 'MAVPKKRISKSKKKIRETIWREKANQARIKAFSLAQSILTGRSKSFYYTINEKNSESSQ' A
#
# COMPACT_ATOMS: atom_id res chain seq x y z
N MET A 1 -6.79 -10.04 36.85
CA MET A 1 -6.29 -9.67 35.50
C MET A 1 -4.79 -9.50 35.55
N ALA A 2 -4.05 -9.90 34.51
CA ALA A 2 -2.60 -9.72 34.47
C ALA A 2 -2.24 -8.25 34.26
N VAL A 3 -1.31 -7.73 35.07
CA VAL A 3 -0.85 -6.34 35.02
C VAL A 3 0.67 -6.34 34.73
N PRO A 4 1.17 -5.48 33.82
CA PRO A 4 2.60 -5.41 33.56
C PRO A 4 3.35 -4.94 34.81
N LYS A 5 4.31 -5.73 35.28
CA LYS A 5 5.12 -5.38 36.46
C LYS A 5 6.04 -4.17 36.21
N LYS A 6 6.48 -3.99 34.96
CA LYS A 6 7.38 -2.92 34.51
C LYS A 6 7.01 -2.47 33.11
N ARG A 7 7.33 -1.21 32.79
CA ARG A 7 7.16 -0.68 31.43
C ARG A 7 8.13 -1.34 30.46
N ILE A 8 7.72 -1.46 29.20
CA ILE A 8 8.58 -1.96 28.13
C ILE A 8 9.66 -0.93 27.81
N SER A 9 10.88 -1.37 27.48
CA SER A 9 11.96 -0.47 27.08
C SER A 9 11.63 0.24 25.77
N LYS A 10 12.20 1.44 25.57
CA LYS A 10 11.98 2.23 24.34
C LYS A 10 12.31 1.45 23.07
N SER A 11 13.38 0.66 23.10
CA SER A 11 13.80 -0.18 21.96
C SER A 11 12.75 -1.25 21.62
N LYS A 12 12.28 -2.02 22.61
CA LYS A 12 11.26 -3.05 22.40
C LYS A 12 9.93 -2.49 21.91
N LYS A 13 9.55 -1.28 22.35
CA LYS A 13 8.36 -0.57 21.81
C LYS A 13 8.55 -0.22 20.33
N LYS A 14 9.69 0.39 19.96
CA LYS A 14 9.99 0.77 18.57
C LYS A 14 10.00 -0.43 17.63
N ILE A 15 10.61 -1.55 18.02
CA ILE A 15 10.64 -2.78 17.19
C ILE A 15 9.21 -3.24 16.84
N ARG A 16 8.29 -3.22 17.82
CA ARG A 16 6.88 -3.60 17.59
C ARG A 16 6.17 -2.63 16.64
N GLU A 17 6.43 -1.33 16.77
CA GLU A 17 5.90 -0.31 15.85
C GLU A 17 6.43 -0.48 14.43
N THR A 18 7.73 -0.78 14.27
CA THR A 18 8.35 -1.04 12.96
C THR A 18 7.71 -2.24 12.26
N ILE A 19 7.47 -3.34 12.98
CA ILE A 19 6.80 -4.52 12.40
C ILE A 19 5.40 -4.16 11.87
N TRP A 20 4.67 -3.30 12.58
CA TRP A 20 3.35 -2.85 12.11
C TRP A 20 3.45 -1.95 10.87
N ARG A 21 4.42 -1.02 10.84
CA ARG A 21 4.66 -0.14 9.69
C ARG A 21 5.15 -0.89 8.45
N GLU A 22 5.91 -1.96 8.63
CA GLU A 22 6.45 -2.76 7.53
C GLU A 22 5.36 -3.41 6.68
N LYS A 23 4.23 -3.79 7.30
CA LYS A 23 3.06 -4.29 6.56
C LYS A 23 2.51 -3.24 5.59
N ALA A 24 2.49 -1.97 6.00
CA ALA A 24 2.06 -0.86 5.14
C ALA A 24 3.07 -0.62 4.01
N ASN A 25 4.38 -0.76 4.27
CA ASN A 25 5.42 -0.66 3.24
C ASN A 25 5.23 -1.72 2.14
N GLN A 26 4.93 -2.96 2.51
CA GLN A 26 4.67 -4.03 1.55
C GLN A 26 3.45 -3.74 0.68
N ALA A 27 2.36 -3.24 1.29
CA ALA A 27 1.18 -2.81 0.54
C ALA A 27 1.49 -1.67 -0.43
N ARG A 28 2.29 -0.68 0.01
CA ARG A 28 2.73 0.46 -0.82
C ARG A 28 3.49 0.01 -2.07
N ILE A 29 4.42 -0.93 -1.93
CA ILE A 29 5.22 -1.42 -3.08
C ILE A 29 4.32 -2.09 -4.12
N LYS A 30 3.40 -2.95 -3.67
CA LYS A 30 2.43 -3.62 -4.55
C LYS A 30 1.52 -2.62 -5.25
N ALA A 31 0.96 -1.67 -4.52
CA ALA A 31 0.10 -0.62 -5.07
C ALA A 31 0.83 0.26 -6.10
N PHE A 32 2.09 0.62 -5.84
CA PHE A 32 2.89 1.44 -6.77
C PHE A 32 3.22 0.70 -8.07
N SER A 33 3.60 -0.58 -7.98
CA SER A 33 3.81 -1.43 -9.15
C SER A 33 2.53 -1.58 -9.97
N LEU A 34 1.40 -1.81 -9.29
CA LEU A 34 0.09 -1.87 -9.92
C LEU A 34 -0.20 -0.58 -10.68
N ALA A 35 -0.12 0.58 -10.03
CA ALA A 35 -0.40 1.88 -10.63
C ALA A 35 0.42 2.13 -11.91
N GLN A 36 1.72 1.80 -11.90
CA GLN A 36 2.54 1.92 -13.12
C GLN A 36 2.03 1.00 -14.25
N SER A 37 1.66 -0.24 -13.93
CA SER A 37 1.08 -1.16 -14.92
C SER A 37 -0.20 -0.61 -15.55
N ILE A 38 -1.05 0.02 -14.73
CA ILE A 38 -2.29 0.67 -15.17
C ILE A 38 -1.98 1.84 -16.10
N LEU A 39 -1.09 2.75 -15.68
CA LEU A 39 -0.76 3.97 -16.42
C LEU A 39 -0.19 3.69 -17.82
N THR A 40 0.52 2.56 -17.99
CA THR A 40 1.07 2.21 -19.32
C THR A 40 0.01 1.76 -20.33
N GLY A 41 -1.20 1.39 -19.91
CA GLY A 41 -2.28 0.93 -20.79
C GLY A 41 -2.00 -0.38 -21.56
N ARG A 42 -0.84 -1.02 -21.33
CA ARG A 42 -0.43 -2.26 -22.03
C ARG A 42 -1.08 -3.51 -21.45
N SER A 43 -1.49 -3.46 -20.18
CA SER A 43 -2.07 -4.60 -19.46
C SER A 43 -3.56 -4.73 -19.78
N LYS A 44 -3.96 -5.87 -20.39
CA LYS A 44 -5.36 -6.19 -20.72
C LYS A 44 -6.11 -6.94 -19.62
N SER A 45 -5.45 -7.20 -18.49
CA SER A 45 -5.96 -8.03 -17.39
C SER A 45 -6.87 -7.30 -16.40
N PHE A 46 -6.88 -5.97 -16.42
CA PHE A 46 -7.64 -5.15 -15.46
C PHE A 46 -8.91 -4.63 -16.10
N TYR A 47 -10.03 -4.70 -15.38
CA TYR A 47 -11.31 -4.12 -15.78
C TYR A 47 -11.52 -2.80 -15.05
N TYR A 48 -11.77 -1.73 -15.79
CA TYR A 48 -12.11 -0.41 -15.23
C TYR A 48 -13.52 -0.05 -15.67
N THR A 49 -14.34 0.49 -14.77
CA THR A 49 -15.60 1.15 -15.17
C THR A 49 -15.23 2.48 -15.80
N ILE A 50 -15.07 2.49 -17.12
CA ILE A 50 -14.87 3.72 -17.88
C ILE A 50 -16.22 4.42 -17.89
N ASN A 51 -16.43 5.38 -17.00
CA ASN A 51 -17.45 6.39 -17.24
C ASN A 51 -16.95 7.16 -18.47
N GLU A 52 -17.63 7.03 -19.60
CA GLU A 52 -17.29 7.65 -20.88
C GLU A 52 -17.29 9.19 -20.77
N LYS A 53 -16.27 9.74 -20.13
CA LYS A 53 -15.93 11.16 -20.09
C LYS A 53 -14.42 11.27 -20.01
N ASN A 54 -13.78 10.85 -21.10
CA ASN A 54 -12.54 11.39 -21.67
C ASN A 54 -12.25 10.59 -22.93
N SER A 55 -13.18 10.70 -23.88
CA SER A 55 -12.80 10.63 -25.29
C SER A 55 -11.90 11.84 -25.55
N GLU A 56 -10.74 11.58 -26.16
CA GLU A 56 -9.81 12.54 -26.79
C GLU A 56 -8.71 13.16 -25.91
N SER A 57 -7.52 12.56 -26.01
CA SER A 57 -6.22 13.21 -26.25
C SER A 57 -5.18 12.09 -26.34
N SER A 58 -4.40 11.85 -27.39
CA SER A 58 -4.11 12.52 -28.66
C SER A 58 -3.49 11.45 -29.58
N GLN A 59 -3.34 11.79 -30.86
CA GLN A 59 -2.61 11.05 -31.89
C GLN A 59 -1.28 10.42 -31.42
#